data_AF-A0A174AX04-F1
#
_entry.id   AF-A0A174AX04-F1
#
_cell.length_a   1.000
_cell.length_b   1.000
_cell.length_c   1.000
_cell.angle_alpha   90.00
_cell.angle_beta   90.00
_cell.angle_gamma   90.00
#
_symmetry.space_group_name_H-M   'P 1'
#
loop_
_entity.id
_entity.type
_entity.pdbx_description
1 polymer ?
#
loop_
_entity_poly.entity_id
_entity_poly.type
_entity_poly.pdbx_seq_one_letter_code
_entity_poly.pdbx_strand_id
1 'polypeptide(L)'
;MKRDMRKYILRKLVELIFTLLFVTLLSFLLMRLSSVDPATAYAKRMIGNPTAEQIEKIRIQLGFDKPLLVQYGRWVWDLLHFDLGVSLANGHDVWTDIESVKYFV
;
A
#
# COMPACT_ATOMS: atom_id res chain seq x y z
N MET A 1 -26.54 30.55 4.74
CA MET A 1 -25.24 30.58 5.43
C MET A 1 -24.75 29.21 5.91
N LYS A 2 -25.38 28.50 6.87
CA LYS A 2 -24.89 27.17 7.32
C LYS A 2 -24.99 26.04 6.26
N ARG A 3 -26.03 26.08 5.40
CA ARG A 3 -26.26 25.07 4.35
C ARG A 3 -25.22 25.16 3.22
N ASP A 4 -24.70 26.36 2.99
CA ASP A 4 -23.66 26.65 2.01
C ASP A 4 -22.29 26.15 2.51
N MET A 5 -22.02 26.32 3.81
CA MET A 5 -20.83 25.77 4.46
C MET A 5 -20.79 24.24 4.43
N ARG A 6 -21.90 23.55 4.70
CA ARG A 6 -21.96 22.07 4.62
C ARG A 6 -21.68 21.58 3.19
N LYS A 7 -22.28 22.22 2.18
CA LYS A 7 -22.02 21.89 0.76
C LYS A 7 -20.57 22.16 0.38
N TYR A 8 -19.99 23.26 0.85
CA TYR A 8 -18.59 23.60 0.61
C TYR A 8 -17.64 22.57 1.22
N ILE A 9 -17.86 22.19 2.48
CA ILE A 9 -17.05 21.16 3.17
C ILE A 9 -17.18 19.81 2.43
N LEU A 10 -18.39 19.39 2.08
CA LEU A 10 -18.59 18.15 1.32
C LEU A 10 -17.86 18.18 -0.03
N ARG A 11 -17.93 19.31 -0.76
CA ARG A 11 -17.19 19.47 -2.01
C ARG A 11 -15.69 19.35 -1.79
N LYS A 12 -15.16 19.99 -0.75
CA LYS A 12 -13.73 19.92 -0.39
C LYS A 12 -13.28 18.52 0.01
N LEU A 13 -14.12 17.76 0.73
CA LEU A 13 -13.82 16.37 1.07
C LEU A 13 -13.79 15.47 -0.17
N VAL A 14 -14.71 15.65 -1.12
CA VAL A 14 -14.69 14.91 -2.39
C VAL A 14 -13.45 15.27 -3.21
N GLU A 15 -13.12 16.55 -3.33
CA GLU A 15 -11.90 17.03 -4.00
C GLU A 15 -10.65 16.41 -3.37
N LEU A 16 -10.59 16.36 -2.03
CA LEU A 16 -9.48 15.76 -1.29
C LEU A 16 -9.37 14.25 -1.54
N ILE A 17 -10.47 13.50 -1.39
CA ILE A 17 -10.48 12.05 -1.62
C ILE A 17 -10.05 11.73 -3.05
N PHE A 18 -10.59 12.45 -4.04
CA PHE A 18 -10.22 12.27 -5.44
C PHE A 18 -8.74 12.55 -5.68
N THR A 19 -8.21 13.63 -5.10
CA THR A 19 -6.79 13.98 -5.19
C THR A 19 -5.91 12.89 -4.58
N LEU A 20 -6.25 12.38 -3.39
CA LEU A 20 -5.51 11.31 -2.73
C LEU A 20 -5.52 10.03 -3.54
N LEU A 21 -6.68 9.61 -4.04
CA LEU A 21 -6.80 8.44 -4.91
C LEU A 21 -6.00 8.60 -6.20
N PHE A 22 -5.99 9.78 -6.79
CA PHE A 22 -5.21 10.05 -8.00
C PHE A 22 -3.70 9.96 -7.75
N VAL A 23 -3.21 10.61 -6.69
CA VAL A 23 -1.77 10.61 -6.34
C VAL A 23 -1.30 9.21 -5.96
N THR A 24 -2.06 8.49 -5.14
CA THR A 24 -1.70 7.12 -4.72
C THR A 24 -1.75 6.13 -5.88
N LEU A 25 -2.75 6.22 -6.76
CA LEU A 25 -2.79 5.41 -7.98
C LEU A 25 -1.58 5.71 -8.89
N LEU A 26 -1.20 6.98 -9.03
CA LEU A 26 -0.02 7.36 -9.80
C LEU A 26 1.26 6.77 -9.19
N SER A 27 1.41 6.82 -7.86
CA SER A 27 2.52 6.16 -7.17
C SER A 27 2.55 4.65 -7.41
N PHE A 28 1.40 3.97 -7.39
CA PHE A 28 1.28 2.55 -7.73
C PHE A 28 1.72 2.24 -9.15
N LEU A 29 1.30 3.07 -10.12
CA LEU A 29 1.71 2.94 -11.52
C LEU A 29 3.21 3.12 -11.68
N LEU A 30 3.80 4.12 -11.04
CA LEU A 30 5.24 4.36 -11.06
C LEU A 30 6.02 3.17 -10.48
N MET A 31 5.54 2.57 -9.39
CA MET A 31 6.16 1.39 -8.80
C MET A 31 6.11 0.18 -9.77
N ARG A 32 5.00 0.02 -10.49
CA ARG A 32 4.84 -1.05 -11.49
C ARG A 32 5.66 -0.85 -12.75
N LEU A 33 5.98 0.41 -13.09
CA LEU A 33 6.90 0.74 -14.18
C LEU A 33 8.36 0.47 -13.80
N SER A 34 8.66 0.23 -12.51
CA SER A 34 9.99 -0.19 -12.11
C SER A 34 10.31 -1.56 -12.69
N SER A 35 11.57 -1.79 -13.03
CA SER A 35 12.08 -3.08 -13.51
C SER A 35 12.10 -4.16 -12.43
N VAL A 36 11.79 -3.80 -11.18
CA VAL A 36 11.84 -4.70 -10.03
C VAL A 36 10.45 -5.31 -9.82
N ASP A 37 10.37 -6.63 -9.94
CA ASP A 37 9.18 -7.39 -9.61
C ASP A 37 8.92 -7.38 -8.09
N PRO A 38 7.73 -6.95 -7.63
CA PRO A 38 7.45 -6.78 -6.19
C PRO A 38 7.49 -8.10 -5.42
N ALA A 39 7.05 -9.21 -6.03
CA ALA A 39 7.14 -10.54 -5.41
C ALA A 39 8.61 -10.94 -5.19
N THR A 40 9.45 -10.73 -6.20
CA THR A 40 10.89 -11.01 -6.14
C THR A 40 11.59 -10.12 -5.10
N ALA A 41 11.27 -8.82 -5.05
CA ALA A 41 11.83 -7.90 -4.06
C ALA A 41 11.47 -8.32 -2.63
N TYR A 42 10.20 -8.64 -2.40
CA TYR A 42 9.71 -9.14 -1.11
C TYR A 42 10.39 -10.45 -0.72
N ALA A 43 10.41 -11.42 -1.63
CA ALA A 43 10.99 -12.75 -1.39
C ALA A 43 12.49 -12.67 -1.06
N LYS A 44 13.25 -11.85 -1.81
CA LYS A 44 14.68 -11.65 -1.53
C LYS A 44 14.91 -11.03 -0.16
N ARG A 45 14.02 -10.14 0.29
CA ARG A 45 14.16 -9.51 1.60
C ARG A 45 13.83 -10.45 2.75
N MET A 46 12.80 -11.28 2.61
CA MET A 46 12.37 -12.20 3.66
C MET A 46 13.19 -13.50 3.72
N ILE A 47 13.61 -14.03 2.57
CA ILE A 47 14.25 -15.35 2.46
C ILE A 47 15.76 -15.22 2.13
N GLY A 48 16.20 -14.07 1.63
CA GLY A 48 17.57 -13.87 1.14
C GLY A 48 17.74 -14.35 -0.30
N ASN A 49 17.93 -15.66 -0.49
CA ASN A 49 18.08 -16.30 -1.80
C ASN A 49 16.89 -17.22 -2.12
N PRO A 50 15.72 -16.66 -2.49
CA PRO A 50 14.54 -17.46 -2.78
C PRO A 50 14.69 -18.22 -4.10
N THR A 51 14.15 -19.44 -4.15
CA THR A 51 13.97 -20.18 -5.39
C THR A 51 12.83 -19.59 -6.23
N ALA A 52 12.78 -19.90 -7.53
CA ALA A 52 11.70 -19.44 -8.40
C ALA A 52 10.31 -19.89 -7.90
N GLU A 53 10.20 -21.10 -7.35
CA GLU A 53 8.95 -21.61 -6.76
C GLU A 53 8.53 -20.82 -5.51
N GLN A 54 9.48 -20.39 -4.69
CA GLN A 54 9.17 -19.56 -3.51
C GLN A 54 8.68 -18.17 -3.92
N ILE A 55 9.30 -17.58 -4.94
CA ILE A 55 8.86 -16.29 -5.49
C ILE A 55 7.43 -16.40 -6.02
N GLU A 56 7.12 -17.45 -6.77
CA GLU A 56 5.78 -17.61 -7.34
C GLU A 56 4.72 -17.89 -6.28
N LYS A 57 5.04 -18.69 -5.25
CA LYS A 57 4.18 -18.86 -4.07
C LYS A 57 3.88 -17.52 -3.40
N ILE A 58 4.90 -16.69 -3.19
CA ILE A 58 4.75 -15.35 -2.60
C ILE A 58 3.92 -14.44 -3.52
N ARG A 59 4.14 -14.50 -4.84
CA ARG A 59 3.37 -13.72 -5.82
C ARG A 59 1.87 -13.98 -5.68
N ILE A 60 1.48 -15.26 -5.61
CA ILE A 60 0.08 -15.68 -5.48
C ILE A 60 -0.46 -15.33 -4.09
N GLN A 61 0.31 -15.58 -3.03
CA GLN A 61 -0.11 -15.29 -1.65
C GLN A 61 -0.37 -13.80 -1.41
N LEU A 62 0.50 -12.94 -1.92
CA LEU A 62 0.36 -11.48 -1.82
C LEU A 62 -0.60 -10.88 -2.86
N GLY A 63 -1.09 -11.69 -3.80
CA GLY A 63 -2.00 -11.24 -4.86
C GLY A 63 -1.33 -10.38 -5.93
N PHE A 64 -0.01 -10.45 -6.06
CA PHE A 64 0.74 -9.77 -7.12
C PHE A 64 0.47 -10.38 -8.52
N ASP A 65 -0.19 -11.54 -8.59
CA ASP A 65 -0.74 -12.14 -9.81
C ASP A 65 -2.03 -11.47 -10.30
N LYS A 66 -2.72 -10.70 -9.44
CA LYS A 66 -4.03 -10.11 -9.76
C LYS A 66 -3.90 -8.89 -10.67
N PRO A 67 -4.99 -8.48 -11.37
CA PRO A 67 -5.00 -7.22 -12.11
C PRO A 67 -4.68 -6.03 -11.20
N LEU A 68 -3.98 -5.02 -11.74
CA LEU A 68 -3.51 -3.87 -10.96
C LEU A 68 -4.63 -3.17 -10.17
N LEU A 69 -5.81 -3.01 -10.79
CA LEU A 69 -6.96 -2.37 -10.14
C LEU A 69 -7.47 -3.18 -8.93
N VAL A 70 -7.35 -4.51 -8.96
CA VAL A 70 -7.71 -5.38 -7.84
C VAL A 70 -6.68 -5.22 -6.71
N GLN A 71 -5.38 -5.18 -7.05
CA GLN A 71 -4.32 -4.95 -6.06
C GLN A 71 -4.47 -3.58 -5.38
N TYR A 72 -4.67 -2.53 -6.18
CA TYR A 72 -4.88 -1.18 -5.67
C TYR A 72 -6.16 -1.07 -4.84
N GLY A 73 -7.26 -1.65 -5.32
CA GLY A 73 -8.54 -1.65 -4.58
C GLY A 73 -8.42 -2.34 -3.21
N ARG A 74 -7.68 -3.46 -3.14
CA ARG A 74 -7.38 -4.14 -1.88
C ARG A 74 -6.54 -3.25 -0.96
N TRP A 75 -5.46 -2.66 -1.48
CA TRP A 75 -4.62 -1.75 -0.69
C TRP A 75 -5.39 -0.54 -0.14
N VAL A 76 -6.26 0.07 -0.94
CA VAL A 76 -7.12 1.17 -0.48
C VAL A 76 -8.10 0.68 0.59
N TRP A 77 -8.66 -0.52 0.43
CA TRP A 77 -9.57 -1.12 1.42
C TRP A 77 -8.89 -1.32 2.76
N ASP A 78 -7.70 -1.91 2.77
CA ASP A 78 -6.90 -2.16 3.98
C ASP A 78 -6.55 -0.82 4.66
N LEU A 79 -6.12 0.18 3.87
CA LEU A 79 -5.82 1.53 4.36
C LEU A 79 -7.03 2.20 5.04
N LEU A 80 -8.24 2.04 4.47
CA LEU A 80 -9.47 2.59 5.07
C LEU A 80 -9.84 1.90 6.39
N HIS A 81 -9.35 0.69 6.62
CA HIS A 81 -9.49 -0.04 7.89
C HIS A 81 -8.31 0.21 8.84
N PHE A 82 -7.43 1.16 8.52
CA PHE A 82 -6.19 1.43 9.25
C PHE A 82 -5.22 0.24 9.30
N ASP A 83 -5.33 -0.68 8.34
CA ASP A 83 -4.34 -1.73 8.13
C ASP A 83 -3.27 -1.21 7.16
N LEU A 84 -2.08 -0.96 7.72
CA LEU A 84 -0.92 -0.49 6.97
C LEU A 84 -0.07 -1.66 6.44
N GLY A 85 -0.43 -2.89 6.79
CA GLY A 85 0.26 -4.11 6.45
C GLY A 85 1.59 -4.30 7.17
N VAL A 86 2.41 -5.18 6.59
CA VAL A 86 3.71 -5.59 7.10
C VAL A 86 4.81 -4.72 6.49
N SER A 87 5.69 -4.22 7.34
CA SER A 87 6.89 -3.48 6.98
C SER A 87 7.81 -4.35 6.15
N LEU A 88 8.17 -3.84 4.97
CA LEU A 88 9.19 -4.47 4.15
C LEU A 88 10.55 -4.43 4.84
N ALA A 89 10.79 -3.51 5.78
CA ALA A 89 12.11 -3.32 6.39
C ALA A 89 12.50 -4.49 7.31
N ASN A 90 11.60 -4.96 8.15
CA ASN A 90 11.88 -5.95 9.19
C ASN A 90 10.87 -7.11 9.24
N GLY A 91 9.78 -7.04 8.47
CA GLY A 91 8.76 -8.09 8.44
C GLY A 91 7.76 -8.06 9.59
N HIS A 92 7.71 -6.99 10.39
CA HIS A 92 6.69 -6.77 11.41
C HIS A 92 5.58 -5.86 10.91
N ASP A 93 4.44 -5.81 11.62
CA ASP A 93 3.38 -4.85 11.32
C ASP A 93 3.92 -3.41 11.38
N VAL A 94 3.53 -2.58 10.42
CA VAL A 94 4.00 -1.17 10.33
C VAL A 94 3.68 -0.39 11.61
N TRP A 95 2.58 -0.73 12.29
CA TRP A 95 2.24 -0.11 13.57
C TRP A 95 3.30 -0.36 14.65
N THR A 96 3.80 -1.60 14.75
CA THR A 96 4.86 -1.97 15.68
C THR A 96 6.15 -1.18 15.39
N ASP A 97 6.46 -0.98 14.12
CA ASP A 97 7.63 -0.19 13.71
C ASP A 97 7.50 1.27 14.16
N ILE A 98 6.35 1.89 13.92
CA ILE A 98 6.08 3.28 14.31
C ILE A 98 6.18 3.45 15.84
N GLU A 99 5.67 2.49 16.61
CA GLU A 99 5.80 2.49 18.07
C GLU A 99 7.24 2.35 18.53
N SER A 100 8.02 1.47 17.87
CA SER A 100 9.42 1.23 18.24
C SER A 100 10.28 2.47 18.03
N VAL A 101 10.06 3.24 16.96
CA VAL A 101 10.81 4.48 16.66
C VAL A 101 10.64 5.52 17.77
N LYS A 102 9.49 5.54 18.45
CA LYS A 102 9.20 6.47 19.55
C LYS A 102 10.11 6.27 20.77
N TYR A 103 10.75 5.11 20.92
CA TYR A 103 11.68 4.83 22.02
C TYR A 103 13.15 5.14 21.69
N PHE A 104 13.44 5.52 20.44
CA PHE A 104 14.78 5.85 19.97
C PHE A 104 15.02 7.35 19.75
N VAL A 105 14.03 8.20 20.09
CA VAL A 105 14.12 9.67 20.11
C VAL A 105 13.79 10.16 21.52
#